data_AF-A0A1C0UW58-F1
#
_entry.id   AF-A0A1C0UW58-F1
#
_cell.length_a   1.000
_cell.length_b   1.000
_cell.length_c   1.000
_cell.angle_alpha   90.00
_cell.angle_beta   90.00
_cell.angle_gamma   90.00
#
_symmetry.space_group_name_H-M   'P 1'
#
loop_
_entity.id
_entity.type
_entity.pdbx_description
1 polymer ?
#
loop_
_entity_poly.entity_id
_entity_poly.type
_entity_poly.pdbx_seq_one_letter_code
_entity_poly.pdbx_strand_id
1 'polypeptide(L)'
;MSDTINIEQAILENLRSLSHDKQQEVLDFVEFLVQKTANQKHLVNEAVSKPQKRLSLQEIARLPIAERHKILEPFIAATAEDFLTDTELTEFSVLDGEDWEIEAPTNGIRGYKNEVRLRGLTENQGL
;
A
#
# COMPACT_ATOMS: atom_id res chain seq x y z
N MET A 1 -4.79 2.44 -45.12
CA MET A 1 -4.63 3.84 -44.69
C MET A 1 -4.94 3.85 -43.21
N SER A 2 -3.92 3.95 -42.37
CA SER A 2 -4.10 3.88 -40.92
C SER A 2 -4.33 5.29 -40.43
N ASP A 3 -5.60 5.69 -40.34
CA ASP A 3 -5.99 6.95 -39.73
C ASP A 3 -5.78 6.81 -38.23
N THR A 4 -4.56 7.07 -37.77
CA THR A 4 -4.30 7.28 -36.35
C THR A 4 -5.04 8.56 -35.98
N ILE A 5 -6.27 8.43 -35.48
CA ILE A 5 -7.03 9.55 -34.94
C ILE A 5 -6.13 10.22 -33.91
N ASN A 6 -5.63 11.39 -34.29
CA ASN A 6 -4.82 12.19 -33.40
C ASN A 6 -5.77 12.67 -32.29
N ILE A 7 -5.57 12.15 -31.07
CA ILE A 7 -6.47 12.35 -29.94
C ILE A 7 -6.68 13.85 -29.66
N GLU A 8 -5.65 14.67 -29.86
CA GLU A 8 -5.74 16.13 -29.72
C GLU A 8 -6.69 16.74 -30.75
N GLN A 9 -6.60 16.29 -32.00
CA GLN A 9 -7.50 16.73 -33.08
C GLN A 9 -8.93 16.31 -32.80
N ALA A 10 -9.15 15.06 -32.38
CA ALA A 10 -10.47 14.55 -32.04
C ALA A 10 -11.11 15.35 -30.89
N ILE A 11 -10.33 15.68 -29.85
CA ILE A 11 -10.81 16.49 -28.73
C ILE A 11 -11.17 17.91 -29.20
N LEU A 12 -10.33 18.53 -30.04
CA LEU A 12 -10.59 19.87 -30.58
C LEU A 12 -11.82 19.92 -31.49
N GLU A 13 -12.02 18.92 -32.34
CA GLU A 13 -13.21 18.82 -33.19
C GLU A 13 -14.47 18.63 -32.35
N ASN A 14 -14.43 17.76 -31.34
CA ASN A 14 -15.55 17.57 -30.42
C ASN A 14 -15.85 18.86 -29.64
N LEU A 15 -14.85 19.55 -29.10
CA LEU A 15 -15.03 20.84 -28.42
C LEU A 15 -15.68 21.89 -29.32
N ARG A 16 -15.23 22.00 -30.57
CA ARG A 16 -15.80 22.95 -31.54
C ARG A 16 -17.24 22.63 -31.93
N SER A 17 -17.66 21.37 -31.84
CA SER A 17 -19.03 20.94 -32.13
C SER A 17 -20.04 21.27 -31.02
N LEU A 18 -19.56 21.59 -29.82
CA LEU A 18 -20.40 21.95 -28.67
C LEU A 18 -20.93 23.39 -28.76
N SER A 19 -22.04 23.67 -28.06
CA SER A 19 -22.53 25.04 -27.86
C SER A 19 -21.59 25.85 -26.97
N HIS A 20 -21.67 27.18 -27.08
CA HIS A 20 -20.80 28.10 -26.33
C HIS A 20 -20.85 27.86 -24.80
N ASP A 21 -22.05 27.63 -24.25
CA ASP A 21 -22.22 27.34 -22.81
C ASP A 21 -21.50 26.06 -22.39
N LYS A 22 -21.54 25.02 -23.23
CA LYS A 22 -20.89 23.73 -22.98
C LYS A 22 -19.37 23.80 -23.15
N GLN A 23 -18.90 24.64 -24.06
CA GLN A 23 -17.46 24.91 -24.18
C GLN A 23 -16.93 25.60 -22.91
N GLN A 24 -17.67 26.57 -22.37
CA GLN A 24 -17.29 27.25 -21.15
C GLN A 24 -17.27 26.29 -19.95
N GLU A 25 -18.27 25.42 -19.81
CA GLU A 25 -18.31 24.41 -18.74
C GLU A 25 -17.08 23.48 -18.78
N VAL A 26 -16.62 23.09 -19.96
CA VAL A 26 -15.40 22.26 -20.12
C VAL A 26 -14.15 23.04 -19.73
N LEU A 27 -14.06 24.32 -20.10
CA LEU A 27 -12.94 25.18 -19.71
C LEU A 27 -12.89 25.39 -18.19
N ASP A 28 -14.04 25.67 -17.58
CA ASP A 28 -14.17 25.83 -16.12
C ASP A 28 -13.77 24.54 -15.40
N PHE A 29 -14.16 23.38 -15.94
CA PHE A 29 -13.75 22.07 -15.41
C PHE A 29 -12.25 21.84 -15.52
N VAL A 30 -11.63 22.18 -16.65
CA VAL A 30 -10.18 22.06 -16.84
C VAL A 30 -9.43 22.99 -15.88
N GLU A 31 -9.89 24.22 -15.71
CA GLU A 31 -9.32 25.17 -14.73
C GLU A 31 -9.42 24.62 -13.30
N PHE A 32 -10.59 24.07 -12.94
CA PHE A 32 -10.78 23.38 -11.67
C PHE A 32 -9.78 22.22 -11.48
N LEU A 33 -9.54 21.39 -12.50
CA LEU A 33 -8.56 20.30 -12.43
C LEU A 33 -7.13 20.81 -12.21
N VAL A 34 -6.73 21.87 -12.93
CA VAL A 34 -5.42 22.50 -12.75
C VAL A 34 -5.27 23.06 -11.33
N GLN A 35 -6.29 23.74 -10.81
CA GLN A 35 -6.27 24.30 -9.47
C GLN A 35 -6.26 23.19 -8.40
N LYS A 36 -7.07 22.14 -8.56
CA LYS A 36 -7.12 21.00 -7.65
C LYS A 36 -5.79 20.26 -7.58
N THR A 37 -5.13 20.06 -8.73
CA THR A 37 -3.81 19.41 -8.79
C THR A 37 -2.70 20.28 -8.21
N ALA A 38 -2.78 21.60 -8.36
CA ALA A 38 -1.86 22.55 -7.72
C ALA A 38 -2.01 22.56 -6.19
N ASN A 39 -3.24 22.57 -5.68
CA ASN A 39 -3.53 22.55 -4.24
C ASN A 39 -3.21 21.19 -3.59
N GLN A 40 -3.38 20.07 -4.30
CA GLN A 40 -2.96 18.75 -3.80
C GLN A 40 -1.44 18.66 -3.56
N LYS A 41 -0.62 19.34 -4.37
CA LYS A 41 0.83 19.40 -4.14
C LYS A 41 1.18 20.15 -2.86
N HIS A 42 0.32 21.05 -2.37
CA HIS A 42 0.55 21.79 -1.13
C HIS A 42 0.19 20.97 0.12
N LEU A 43 -0.92 20.22 0.08
CA LEU A 43 -1.34 19.35 1.20
C LEU A 43 -0.38 18.18 1.46
N VAL A 44 0.31 17.72 0.42
CA VAL A 44 1.34 16.67 0.53
C VAL A 44 2.67 17.20 1.08
N ASN A 45 2.86 18.53 1.14
CA ASN A 45 4.07 19.18 1.65
C ASN A 45 3.94 19.67 3.10
N GLU A 46 2.72 19.87 3.62
CA GLU A 46 2.50 20.39 4.98
C GLU A 46 2.53 19.32 6.08
N ALA A 47 2.31 18.05 5.75
CA ALA A 47 2.42 16.94 6.71
C ALA A 47 3.83 16.31 6.80
N VAL A 48 4.82 16.80 6.05
CA VAL A 48 6.17 16.20 6.01
C VAL A 48 7.24 17.26 6.22
N SER A 49 7.35 17.72 7.48
CA SER A 49 8.51 18.45 7.97
C SER A 49 9.71 17.50 8.14
N LYS A 50 10.22 16.98 7.02
CA LYS A 50 11.60 16.51 6.80
C LYS A 50 11.71 16.03 5.34
N PRO A 51 12.79 16.34 4.62
CA PRO A 51 13.07 15.75 3.32
C PRO A 51 13.51 14.29 3.52
N GLN A 52 12.61 13.42 4.00
CA GLN A 52 12.82 11.98 3.97
C GLN A 52 12.61 11.55 2.52
N LYS A 53 13.69 11.01 1.94
CA LYS A 53 13.70 10.34 0.64
C LYS A 53 12.45 9.47 0.52
N ARG A 54 11.52 9.84 -0.36
CA ARG A 54 10.29 9.07 -0.59
C ARG A 54 10.65 7.77 -1.29
N LEU A 55 10.91 6.74 -0.51
CA LEU A 55 11.07 5.38 -0.98
C LEU A 55 9.69 4.77 -1.25
N SER A 56 9.57 3.98 -2.30
CA SER A 56 8.41 3.12 -2.50
C SER A 56 8.33 2.06 -1.40
N LEU A 57 7.13 1.51 -1.17
CA LEU A 57 6.93 0.44 -0.18
C LEU A 57 7.82 -0.79 -0.48
N GLN A 58 8.02 -1.10 -1.76
CA GLN A 58 8.92 -2.18 -2.18
C GLN A 58 10.38 -1.90 -1.79
N GLU A 59 10.83 -0.65 -1.93
CA GLU A 59 12.17 -0.25 -1.52
C GLU A 59 12.33 -0.27 -0.01
N ILE A 60 11.31 0.17 0.75
CA ILE A 60 11.32 0.09 2.22
C ILE A 60 11.41 -1.35 2.69
N ALA A 61 10.64 -2.27 2.09
CA ALA A 61 10.64 -3.69 2.46
C ALA A 61 12.01 -4.36 2.28
N ARG A 62 12.83 -3.87 1.35
CA ARG A 62 14.20 -4.37 1.10
C ARG A 62 15.22 -3.92 2.14
N LEU A 63 14.89 -2.96 2.99
CA LEU A 63 15.81 -2.43 4.01
C LEU A 63 15.87 -3.35 5.26
N PRO A 64 16.99 -3.31 6.02
CA PRO A 64 17.04 -3.90 7.35
C PRO A 64 15.94 -3.36 8.26
N ILE A 65 15.45 -4.19 9.19
CA ILE A 65 14.33 -3.86 10.09
C ILE A 65 14.56 -2.53 10.82
N ALA A 66 15.77 -2.31 11.32
CA ALA A 66 16.12 -1.08 12.03
C ALA A 66 15.94 0.19 11.17
N GLU A 67 16.25 0.12 9.88
CA GLU A 67 16.07 1.23 8.94
C GLU A 67 14.60 1.41 8.57
N ARG A 68 13.85 0.31 8.41
CA ARG A 68 12.39 0.37 8.19
C ARG A 68 11.69 1.12 9.31
N HIS A 69 12.02 0.81 10.56
CA HIS A 69 11.39 1.47 11.71
C HIS A 69 11.65 2.96 11.73
N LYS A 70 12.87 3.44 11.41
CA LYS A 70 13.15 4.89 11.34
C LYS A 70 12.30 5.63 10.30
N ILE A 71 11.96 4.95 9.21
CA ILE A 71 11.14 5.53 8.13
C ILE A 71 9.67 5.52 8.52
N LEU A 72 9.21 4.44 9.17
CA LEU A 72 7.80 4.27 9.53
C LEU A 72 7.42 4.94 10.85
N GLU A 73 8.38 5.19 11.75
CA GLU A 73 8.18 5.80 13.08
C GLU A 73 7.24 7.01 13.07
N PRO A 74 7.39 8.01 12.17
CA PRO A 74 6.53 9.18 12.18
C PRO A 74 5.05 8.88 11.90
N PHE A 75 4.77 7.75 11.24
CA PHE A 75 3.41 7.37 10.83
C PHE A 75 2.72 6.47 11.87
N ILE A 76 3.47 5.83 12.78
CA ILE A 76 2.93 4.86 13.74
C ILE A 76 1.81 5.46 14.59
N ALA A 77 2.01 6.68 15.10
CA ALA A 77 1.01 7.33 15.96
C ALA A 77 -0.27 7.67 15.21
N ALA A 78 -0.16 8.18 13.97
CA ALA A 78 -1.31 8.48 13.13
C ALA A 78 -2.07 7.19 12.77
N THR A 79 -1.36 6.15 12.36
CA THR A 79 -1.96 4.86 12.07
C THR A 79 -2.64 4.25 13.30
N ALA A 80 -2.07 4.38 14.49
CA ALA A 80 -2.69 3.89 15.72
C ALA A 80 -4.03 4.59 16.03
N GLU A 81 -4.14 5.89 15.73
CA GLU A 81 -5.39 6.64 15.86
C GLU A 81 -6.44 6.17 14.83
N ASP A 82 -6.00 5.87 13.59
CA ASP A 82 -6.89 5.33 12.55
C ASP A 82 -7.53 4.01 13.03
N PHE A 83 -6.78 3.11 13.68
CA PHE A 83 -7.34 1.87 14.26
C PHE A 83 -8.36 2.09 15.39
N LEU A 84 -8.31 3.22 16.10
CA LEU A 84 -9.28 3.54 17.15
C LEU A 84 -10.58 4.13 16.59
N THR A 85 -10.48 4.78 15.43
CA THR A 85 -11.58 5.56 14.85
C THR A 85 -12.28 4.84 13.71
N ASP A 86 -11.56 3.97 13.00
CA ASP A 86 -12.07 3.20 11.88
C ASP A 86 -12.32 1.74 12.31
N THR A 87 -13.60 1.41 12.46
CA THR A 87 -14.02 0.07 12.88
C THR A 87 -13.66 -0.97 11.82
N GLU A 88 -13.63 -0.60 10.52
CA GLU A 88 -13.28 -1.52 9.42
C GLU A 88 -11.85 -2.04 9.54
N LEU A 89 -10.94 -1.25 10.12
CA LEU A 89 -9.55 -1.66 10.36
C LEU A 89 -9.41 -2.70 11.50
N THR A 90 -10.44 -2.84 12.34
CA THR A 90 -10.46 -3.80 13.45
C THR A 90 -11.23 -5.08 13.14
N GLU A 91 -11.91 -5.14 11.99
CA GLU A 91 -12.76 -6.27 11.57
C GLU A 91 -11.97 -7.56 11.32
N PHE A 92 -10.65 -7.49 11.13
CA PHE A 92 -9.78 -8.66 11.00
C PHE A 92 -9.67 -9.49 12.29
N SER A 93 -10.16 -9.00 13.42
CA SER A 93 -10.16 -9.71 14.72
C SER A 93 -11.17 -10.87 14.78
N VAL A 94 -12.05 -11.00 13.77
CA VAL A 94 -13.14 -12.00 13.73
C VAL A 94 -12.74 -13.29 13.02
N LEU A 95 -11.60 -13.32 12.31
CA LEU A 95 -11.07 -14.56 11.76
C LEU A 95 -10.28 -15.28 12.85
N ASP A 96 -10.97 -16.12 13.62
CA ASP A 96 -10.36 -17.11 14.51
C ASP A 96 -9.25 -17.84 13.75
N GLY A 97 -8.06 -17.90 14.35
CA GLY A 97 -6.81 -18.32 13.73
C GLY A 97 -6.72 -19.80 13.33
N GLU A 98 -7.84 -20.44 13.02
CA GLU A 98 -7.97 -21.89 12.82
C GLU A 98 -7.88 -22.30 11.32
N ASP A 99 -7.98 -21.36 10.37
CA ASP A 99 -7.94 -21.67 8.92
C ASP A 99 -6.55 -21.58 8.27
N TRP A 100 -5.48 -21.43 9.06
CA TRP A 100 -4.10 -21.45 8.52
C TRP A 100 -3.51 -22.87 8.40
N GLU A 101 -4.26 -23.92 8.78
CA GLU A 101 -3.92 -25.29 8.40
C GLU A 101 -4.23 -25.51 6.92
N ILE A 102 -3.23 -25.19 6.08
CA ILE A 102 -3.17 -25.69 4.71
C ILE A 102 -3.22 -27.21 4.84
N GLU A 103 -4.39 -27.81 4.57
CA GLU A 103 -4.52 -29.25 4.47
C GLU A 103 -3.46 -29.73 3.49
N ALA A 104 -2.40 -30.35 4.03
CA ALA A 104 -1.38 -30.97 3.20
C ALA A 104 -2.11 -31.95 2.29
N PRO A 105 -1.89 -31.93 0.96
CA PRO A 105 -2.50 -32.91 0.09
C PRO A 105 -2.04 -34.29 0.58
N THR A 106 -2.96 -35.03 1.19
CA THR A 106 -2.75 -36.41 1.61
C THR A 106 -2.67 -37.26 0.35
N ASN A 107 -1.52 -37.27 -0.30
CA ASN A 107 -1.13 -38.30 -1.24
C ASN A 107 0.39 -38.38 -1.30
N GLY A 108 0.95 -39.35 -0.58
CA GLY A 108 2.23 -39.97 -0.93
C GLY A 108 3.47 -39.42 -0.21
N ILE A 109 3.72 -39.94 0.98
CA ILE A 109 5.03 -40.35 1.52
C ILE A 109 6.25 -39.48 1.13
N ARG A 110 6.73 -38.63 2.07
CA ARG A 110 8.14 -38.65 2.51
C ARG A 110 8.30 -37.91 3.84
N GLY A 111 8.66 -38.65 4.88
CA GLY A 111 8.85 -38.11 6.23
C GLY A 111 10.03 -37.15 6.32
N TYR A 112 9.79 -36.02 6.98
CA TYR A 112 10.85 -35.22 7.59
C TYR A 112 10.69 -35.34 9.10
N LYS A 113 11.46 -36.25 9.70
CA LYS A 113 11.76 -36.23 11.13
C LYS A 113 12.55 -34.94 11.40
N ASN A 114 11.90 -33.94 11.98
CA ASN A 114 12.62 -32.87 12.67
C ASN A 114 13.08 -33.43 14.02
N GLU A 115 14.31 -33.94 14.07
CA GLU A 115 14.97 -34.25 15.34
C GLU A 115 15.27 -32.94 16.07
N VAL A 116 14.35 -32.53 16.95
CA VAL A 116 14.64 -31.56 18.01
C VAL A 116 15.58 -32.24 18.98
N ARG A 117 16.88 -31.99 18.84
CA ARG A 117 17.90 -32.42 19.79
C ARG A 117 17.77 -31.60 21.08
N LEU A 118 16.84 -31.99 21.95
CA LEU A 118 16.78 -31.55 23.33
C LEU A 118 18.02 -32.09 24.06
N ARG A 119 19.10 -31.31 24.15
CA ARG A 119 20.13 -31.55 25.18
C ARG A 119 19.61 -30.99 26.51
N GLY A 120 18.77 -31.78 27.16
CA GLY A 120 18.49 -31.68 28.59
C GLY A 120 19.25 -32.78 29.33
N LEU A 121 20.13 -32.36 30.25
CA LEU A 121 20.29 -32.92 31.60
C LEU A 121 20.47 -34.44 31.77
N THR A 122 21.72 -34.83 32.03
CA THR A 122 22.07 -35.91 32.97
C THR A 122 23.24 -35.36 33.80
N GLU A 123 23.01 -34.82 34.99
CA GLU A 123 23.01 -35.59 36.25
C GLU A 123 23.96 -36.79 36.18
N ASN A 124 25.23 -36.55 36.50
CA ASN A 124 26.11 -37.60 37.00
C ASN A 124 26.08 -37.54 38.53
N GLN A 125 25.30 -38.45 39.10
CA GLN A 125 25.49 -38.91 40.47
C GLN A 125 26.74 -39.80 40.56
N GLY A 126 27.38 -39.79 41.73
CA GLY A 126 28.69 -40.36 41.99
C GLY A 126 28.76 -41.88 42.11
N LEU A 127 29.99 -42.40 42.05
CA LEU A 127 30.75 -42.91 43.19
C LEU A 127 32.21 -43.12 42.77
#